data_AF-A0A1G7GD26-F1
#
_entry.id   AF-A0A1G7GD26-F1
#
_cell.length_a   1.000
_cell.length_b   1.000
_cell.length_c   1.000
_cell.angle_alpha   90.00
_cell.angle_beta   90.00
_cell.angle_gamma   90.00
#
_symmetry.space_group_name_H-M   'P 1'
#
loop_
_entity.id
_entity.type
_entity.pdbx_description
1 polymer ?
#
loop_
_entity_poly.entity_id
_entity_poly.type
_entity_poly.pdbx_seq_one_letter_code
_entity_poly.pdbx_strand_id
1 'polypeptide(L)'
;MSISAQRTPFIGQQTTVKALALLATSFAFVGGAGAQPSTGLDDAVRLLIDKVESIDSDIEKLQTEVELLQNSKIARGAVVYFRDTECPNDSWRPYDNARGRYIVSLTENGVLGATIGEPLTDKEQRRVVGRHDHGLSTADNHVHGVSTTGIHSHEYRSTDNGPLHDNGSNFIGGAGRFGQVGTKTSGGDGNHQHNIAAAGAHGHSVAAAGKDIGTSAPYIQLLACEKIR
;
A
#
# COMPACT_ATOMS: atom_id res chain seq x y z
N MET A 1 -18.00 20.71 -6.89
CA MET A 1 -18.59 21.04 -8.20
C MET A 1 -19.21 19.78 -8.77
N SER A 2 -20.54 19.65 -8.68
CA SER A 2 -21.28 18.51 -9.23
C SER A 2 -21.72 18.88 -10.63
N ILE A 3 -21.10 18.27 -11.65
CA ILE A 3 -21.51 18.47 -13.05
C ILE A 3 -22.74 17.58 -13.26
N SER A 4 -23.91 18.16 -13.06
CA SER A 4 -25.19 17.55 -13.45
C SER A 4 -25.26 17.57 -14.98
N ALA A 5 -24.92 16.47 -15.62
CA ALA A 5 -25.14 16.28 -17.04
C ALA A 5 -26.66 16.13 -17.27
N GLN A 6 -27.32 17.22 -17.65
CA GLN A 6 -28.69 17.18 -18.15
C GLN A 6 -28.72 16.35 -19.44
N ARG A 7 -29.12 15.08 -19.33
CA ARG A 7 -29.48 14.25 -20.48
C ARG A 7 -30.73 14.86 -21.12
N THR A 8 -30.55 15.61 -22.21
CA THR A 8 -31.67 15.95 -23.08
C THR A 8 -32.22 14.66 -23.69
N PRO A 9 -33.52 14.35 -23.52
CA PRO A 9 -34.11 13.17 -24.14
C PRO A 9 -34.04 13.32 -25.66
N PHE A 10 -33.50 12.30 -26.33
CA PHE A 10 -33.38 12.24 -27.78
C PHE A 10 -34.76 11.91 -28.37
N ILE A 11 -35.67 12.90 -28.44
CA ILE A 11 -37.06 12.77 -28.94
C ILE A 11 -37.11 12.86 -30.49
N GLY A 12 -36.11 12.33 -31.19
CA GLY A 12 -35.80 12.76 -32.56
C GLY A 12 -36.19 11.86 -33.74
N GLN A 13 -36.26 10.53 -33.60
CA GLN A 13 -36.20 9.67 -34.80
C GLN A 13 -37.26 8.56 -34.92
N GLN A 14 -38.11 8.33 -33.91
CA GLN A 14 -39.17 7.32 -34.04
C GLN A 14 -40.36 7.76 -34.92
N THR A 15 -40.42 9.02 -35.35
CA THR A 15 -41.56 9.55 -36.13
C THR A 15 -41.45 9.32 -37.63
N THR A 16 -40.26 9.08 -38.19
CA THR A 16 -40.08 8.98 -39.65
C THR A 16 -40.40 7.61 -40.23
N VAL A 17 -40.19 6.51 -39.50
CA VAL A 17 -40.45 5.16 -40.04
C VAL A 17 -41.96 4.84 -40.08
N LYS A 18 -42.72 5.29 -39.07
CA LYS A 18 -44.20 5.13 -39.06
C LYS A 18 -44.89 5.89 -40.20
N ALA A 19 -44.30 6.98 -40.68
CA ALA A 19 -44.86 7.75 -41.79
C ALA A 19 -44.77 6.99 -43.14
N LEU A 20 -43.77 6.12 -43.32
CA LEU A 20 -43.60 5.36 -44.56
C LEU A 20 -44.54 4.13 -44.63
N ALA A 21 -44.83 3.49 -43.50
CA ALA A 21 -45.81 2.39 -43.42
C ALA A 21 -47.26 2.86 -43.69
N LEU A 22 -47.57 4.13 -43.39
CA LEU A 22 -48.87 4.74 -43.68
C LEU A 22 -49.11 5.06 -45.17
N LEU A 23 -48.05 5.13 -45.99
CA LEU A 23 -48.17 5.31 -47.44
C LEU A 23 -48.45 4.00 -48.21
N ALA A 24 -48.13 2.85 -47.62
CA ALA A 24 -48.41 1.56 -48.25
C ALA A 24 -49.88 1.11 -48.10
N THR A 25 -50.60 1.61 -47.09
CA THR A 25 -52.01 1.24 -46.84
C THR A 25 -53.02 2.06 -47.65
N SER A 26 -52.58 3.03 -48.46
CA SER A 26 -53.49 3.81 -49.32
C SER A 26 -53.83 3.14 -50.65
N PHE A 27 -53.20 2.02 -51.01
CA PHE A 27 -53.58 1.21 -52.18
C PHE A 27 -54.71 0.23 -51.81
N ALA A 28 -55.85 0.77 -51.39
CA ALA A 28 -57.09 -0.01 -51.33
C ALA A 28 -57.57 -0.23 -52.77
N PHE A 29 -57.22 -1.41 -53.29
CA PHE A 29 -57.64 -1.94 -54.57
C PHE A 29 -59.17 -2.06 -54.60
N VAL A 30 -59.83 -1.17 -55.35
CA VAL A 30 -61.28 -1.27 -55.65
C VAL A 30 -61.50 -2.51 -56.52
N GLY A 31 -62.45 -3.34 -56.11
CA GLY A 31 -62.59 -4.73 -56.51
C GLY A 31 -62.84 -5.00 -58.00
N GLY A 32 -62.24 -6.09 -58.46
CA GLY A 32 -62.59 -6.83 -59.67
C GLY A 32 -62.15 -8.28 -59.49
N ALA A 33 -63.09 -9.21 -59.40
CA ALA A 33 -62.83 -10.64 -59.22
C ALA A 33 -62.21 -11.23 -60.50
N GLY A 34 -60.89 -11.16 -60.60
CA GLY A 34 -60.10 -11.86 -61.59
C GLY A 34 -58.75 -12.18 -60.98
N ALA A 35 -58.41 -13.46 -60.86
CA ALA A 35 -57.10 -13.90 -60.39
C ALA A 35 -56.02 -13.41 -61.38
N GLN A 36 -55.50 -12.21 -61.17
CA GLN A 36 -54.34 -11.73 -61.91
C GLN A 36 -53.10 -12.46 -61.37
N PRO A 37 -52.23 -12.99 -62.25
CA PRO A 37 -50.94 -13.51 -61.84
C PRO A 37 -50.18 -12.37 -61.17
N SER A 38 -49.68 -12.61 -59.96
CA SER A 38 -48.86 -11.67 -59.20
C SER A 38 -47.77 -11.15 -60.12
N THR A 39 -47.89 -9.88 -60.48
CA THR A 39 -46.90 -9.23 -61.34
C THR A 39 -45.60 -9.15 -60.54
N GLY A 40 -44.42 -9.17 -61.20
CA GLY A 40 -43.12 -9.06 -60.50
C GLY A 40 -42.96 -7.83 -59.59
N LEU A 41 -43.92 -6.90 -59.63
CA LEU A 41 -44.07 -5.80 -58.69
C LEU A 41 -44.41 -6.27 -57.27
N ASP A 42 -45.26 -7.29 -57.10
CA ASP A 42 -45.68 -7.78 -55.78
C ASP A 42 -44.49 -8.42 -55.02
N ASP A 43 -43.65 -9.17 -55.74
CA ASP A 43 -42.44 -9.76 -55.18
C ASP A 43 -41.40 -8.69 -54.82
N ALA A 44 -41.27 -7.65 -55.65
CA ALA A 44 -40.38 -6.52 -55.37
C ALA A 44 -40.82 -5.73 -54.12
N VAL A 45 -42.13 -5.53 -53.94
CA VAL A 45 -42.69 -4.85 -52.76
C VAL A 45 -42.46 -5.69 -51.50
N ARG A 46 -42.68 -7.01 -51.55
CA ARG A 46 -42.40 -7.90 -50.42
C ARG A 46 -40.94 -7.88 -50.01
N LEU A 47 -40.02 -7.97 -50.98
CA LEU A 47 -38.59 -7.88 -50.71
C LEU A 47 -38.19 -6.54 -50.08
N LEU A 48 -38.85 -5.45 -50.46
CA LEU A 48 -38.60 -4.14 -49.87
C LEU A 48 -39.07 -4.09 -48.42
N ILE A 49 -40.24 -4.66 -48.12
CA ILE A 49 -40.79 -4.77 -46.76
C ILE A 49 -39.82 -5.57 -45.87
N ASP A 50 -39.40 -6.76 -46.31
CA ASP A 50 -38.46 -7.61 -45.56
C ASP A 50 -37.15 -6.88 -45.25
N LYS A 51 -36.65 -6.09 -46.20
CA LYS A 51 -35.45 -5.26 -46.01
C LYS A 51 -35.66 -4.13 -45.01
N VAL A 52 -36.83 -3.49 -45.02
CA VAL A 52 -37.16 -2.43 -44.06
C VAL A 52 -37.24 -3.01 -42.65
N GLU A 53 -37.92 -4.14 -42.47
CA GLU A 53 -38.00 -4.83 -41.18
C GLU A 53 -36.63 -5.27 -40.66
N SER A 54 -35.76 -5.76 -41.55
CA SER A 54 -34.37 -6.09 -41.21
C SER A 54 -33.58 -4.85 -40.77
N ILE A 55 -33.74 -3.71 -41.44
CA ILE A 55 -33.04 -2.46 -41.10
C ILE A 55 -33.51 -1.94 -39.74
N ASP A 56 -34.82 -2.00 -39.45
CA ASP A 56 -35.36 -1.59 -38.15
C ASP A 56 -34.77 -2.44 -37.02
N SER A 57 -34.64 -3.76 -37.23
CA SER A 57 -34.00 -4.66 -36.26
C SER A 57 -32.53 -4.31 -36.01
N ASP A 58 -31.78 -3.98 -37.06
CA ASP A 58 -30.38 -3.56 -36.94
C ASP A 58 -30.24 -2.21 -36.21
N ILE A 59 -31.17 -1.27 -36.41
CA ILE A 59 -31.19 0.01 -35.71
C ILE A 59 -31.38 -0.19 -34.19
N GLU A 60 -32.34 -1.02 -33.78
CA GLU A 60 -32.57 -1.31 -32.35
C GLU A 60 -31.36 -1.97 -31.68
N LYS A 61 -30.70 -2.88 -32.40
CA LYS A 61 -29.47 -3.53 -31.92
C LYS A 61 -28.34 -2.51 -31.73
N LEU A 62 -28.10 -1.65 -32.73
CA LEU A 62 -27.06 -0.62 -32.65
C LEU A 62 -27.34 0.40 -31.54
N GLN A 63 -28.61 0.77 -31.32
CA GLN A 63 -28.98 1.65 -30.22
C GLN A 63 -28.64 1.04 -28.85
N THR A 64 -28.90 -0.25 -28.68
CA THR A 64 -28.56 -0.98 -27.44
C THR A 64 -27.04 -1.05 -27.24
N GLU A 65 -26.28 -1.34 -28.29
CA GLU A 65 -24.82 -1.36 -28.23
C GLU A 65 -24.24 0.02 -27.88
N VAL A 66 -24.77 1.09 -28.48
CA VAL A 66 -24.36 2.47 -28.16
C VAL A 66 -24.69 2.82 -26.71
N GLU A 67 -25.85 2.44 -26.19
CA GLU A 67 -26.20 2.69 -24.79
C GLU A 67 -25.26 1.94 -23.83
N LEU A 68 -24.90 0.69 -24.13
CA LEU A 68 -23.93 -0.08 -23.34
C LEU A 68 -22.54 0.56 -23.37
N LEU A 69 -22.11 1.09 -24.53
CA LEU A 69 -20.83 1.77 -24.65
C LEU A 69 -20.82 3.13 -23.94
N GLN A 70 -21.91 3.91 -24.04
CA GLN A 70 -22.07 5.18 -23.33
C GLN A 70 -22.18 4.98 -21.82
N ASN A 71 -22.75 3.86 -21.38
CA ASN A 71 -22.80 3.46 -19.98
C ASN A 71 -21.54 2.70 -19.54
N SER A 72 -20.41 2.85 -20.25
CA SER A 72 -19.09 2.50 -19.71
C SER A 72 -18.98 3.14 -18.32
N LYS A 73 -19.07 2.32 -17.27
CA LYS A 73 -19.12 2.77 -15.87
C LYS A 73 -17.82 3.43 -15.40
N ILE A 74 -16.84 3.55 -16.28
CA ILE A 74 -15.54 4.13 -16.00
C ILE A 74 -15.62 5.63 -16.25
N ALA A 75 -15.59 6.40 -15.17
CA ALA A 75 -15.63 7.85 -15.25
C ALA A 75 -14.40 8.41 -16.00
N ARG A 76 -14.60 9.55 -16.68
CA ARG A 76 -13.50 10.34 -17.24
C ARG A 76 -12.50 10.70 -16.13
N GLY A 77 -11.20 10.61 -16.43
CA GLY A 77 -10.10 10.77 -15.48
C GLY A 77 -9.70 9.49 -14.74
N ALA A 78 -10.44 8.38 -14.92
CA ALA A 78 -10.03 7.09 -14.37
C ALA A 78 -8.73 6.61 -15.03
N VAL A 79 -7.82 6.09 -14.20
CA VAL A 79 -6.57 5.46 -14.65
C VAL A 79 -6.71 3.95 -14.52
N VAL A 80 -6.47 3.23 -15.61
CA VAL A 80 -6.52 1.76 -15.67
C VAL A 80 -5.21 1.24 -16.27
N TYR A 81 -4.76 0.08 -15.80
CA TYR A 81 -3.57 -0.59 -16.31
C TYR A 81 -3.95 -1.65 -17.34
N PHE A 82 -3.27 -1.60 -18.49
CA PHE A 82 -3.44 -2.51 -19.61
C PHE A 82 -2.18 -3.34 -19.80
N ARG A 83 -2.35 -4.59 -20.25
CA ARG A 83 -1.23 -5.46 -20.65
C ARG A 83 -0.71 -5.12 -22.05
N ASP A 84 -1.48 -4.36 -22.82
CA ASP A 84 -1.16 -3.99 -24.20
C ASP A 84 -0.15 -2.83 -24.25
N THR A 85 0.51 -2.68 -25.40
CA THR A 85 1.51 -1.62 -25.62
C THR A 85 0.89 -0.27 -25.98
N GLU A 86 -0.41 -0.23 -26.23
CA GLU A 86 -1.18 0.95 -26.61
C GLU A 86 -2.51 1.00 -25.85
N CYS A 87 -3.09 2.20 -25.70
CA CYS A 87 -4.38 2.35 -25.05
C CYS A 87 -5.51 1.89 -26.00
N PRO A 88 -6.60 1.27 -25.51
CA PRO A 88 -7.49 0.47 -26.37
C PRO A 88 -8.25 1.21 -27.47
N ASN A 89 -8.47 2.52 -27.35
CA ASN A 89 -9.20 3.34 -28.33
C ASN A 89 -9.04 4.84 -28.02
N ASP A 90 -9.62 5.68 -28.88
CA ASP A 90 -9.62 7.16 -28.80
C ASP A 90 -10.25 7.76 -27.54
N SER A 91 -10.89 6.95 -26.69
CA SER A 91 -11.40 7.40 -25.39
C SER A 91 -10.36 7.26 -24.28
N TRP A 92 -9.17 6.74 -24.59
CA TRP A 92 -8.07 6.55 -23.67
C TRP A 92 -6.79 7.20 -24.20
N ARG A 93 -5.94 7.70 -23.31
CA ARG A 93 -4.58 8.14 -23.64
C ARG A 93 -3.58 7.56 -22.64
N PRO A 94 -2.30 7.39 -23.01
CA PRO A 94 -1.27 7.05 -22.04
C PRO A 94 -1.23 8.05 -20.88
N TYR A 95 -1.15 7.54 -19.66
CA TYR A 95 -1.01 8.38 -18.46
C TYR A 95 0.47 8.51 -18.09
N ASP A 96 1.13 9.50 -18.68
CA ASP A 96 2.59 9.65 -18.60
C ASP A 96 3.13 9.82 -17.18
N ASN A 97 2.34 10.43 -16.28
CA ASN A 97 2.71 10.62 -14.87
C ASN A 97 2.84 9.31 -14.08
N ALA A 98 2.33 8.18 -14.59
CA ALA A 98 2.49 6.86 -13.96
C ALA A 98 3.70 6.08 -14.50
N ARG A 99 4.34 6.52 -15.59
CA ARG A 99 5.42 5.77 -16.22
C ARG A 99 6.61 5.63 -15.27
N GLY A 100 6.95 4.39 -14.97
CA GLY A 100 8.05 4.05 -14.06
C GLY A 100 7.81 4.50 -12.62
N ARG A 101 6.57 4.69 -12.18
CA ARG A 101 6.27 5.20 -10.84
C ARG A 101 5.26 4.32 -10.11
N TYR A 102 5.41 4.23 -8.80
CA TYR A 102 4.39 3.64 -7.94
C TYR A 102 3.28 4.65 -7.72
N ILE A 103 2.03 4.21 -7.91
CA ILE A 103 0.86 5.04 -7.63
C ILE A 103 0.45 4.86 -6.18
N VAL A 104 0.24 5.99 -5.51
CA VAL A 104 -0.22 6.07 -4.12
C VAL A 104 -1.54 6.80 -4.06
N SER A 105 -2.34 6.55 -3.02
CA SER A 105 -3.58 7.29 -2.79
C SER A 105 -3.28 8.75 -2.45
N LEU A 106 -4.18 9.64 -2.90
CA LEU A 106 -4.14 11.04 -2.52
C LEU A 106 -4.51 11.18 -1.04
N THR A 107 -3.66 11.83 -0.24
CA THR A 107 -3.96 12.19 1.15
C THR A 107 -4.80 13.47 1.21
N GLU A 108 -5.44 13.76 2.35
CA GLU A 108 -6.37 14.90 2.51
C GLU A 108 -5.77 16.27 2.12
N ASN A 109 -4.46 16.43 2.27
CA ASN A 109 -3.71 17.65 1.90
C ASN A 109 -2.71 17.41 0.75
N GLY A 110 -2.83 16.30 0.04
CA GLY A 110 -1.96 15.97 -1.07
C GLY A 110 -2.27 16.81 -2.31
N VAL A 111 -1.26 16.99 -3.16
CA VAL A 111 -1.43 17.62 -4.48
C VAL A 111 -1.67 16.52 -5.51
N LEU A 112 -2.84 16.55 -6.17
CA LEU A 112 -3.18 15.59 -7.22
C LEU A 112 -2.15 15.63 -8.35
N GLY A 113 -1.61 14.46 -8.72
CA GLY A 113 -0.61 14.34 -9.77
C GLY A 113 0.81 14.77 -9.37
N ALA A 114 1.06 15.11 -8.10
CA ALA A 114 2.41 15.33 -7.62
C ALA A 114 3.26 14.07 -7.81
N THR A 115 4.51 14.27 -8.23
CA THR A 115 5.49 13.19 -8.39
C THR A 115 6.67 13.45 -7.47
N ILE A 116 7.25 12.39 -6.94
CA ILE A 116 8.44 12.43 -6.09
C ILE A 116 9.47 11.46 -6.68
N GLY A 117 10.72 11.92 -6.77
CA GLY A 117 11.84 11.14 -7.31
C GLY A 117 11.81 10.99 -8.83
N GLU A 118 12.82 10.30 -9.35
CA GLU A 118 12.93 9.97 -10.78
C GLU A 118 12.03 8.77 -11.14
N PRO A 119 11.47 8.70 -12.36
CA PRO A 119 10.76 7.51 -12.82
C PRO A 119 11.75 6.37 -13.07
N LEU A 120 11.32 5.13 -12.89
CA LEU A 120 12.05 3.93 -13.30
C LEU A 120 12.15 3.87 -14.83
N THR A 121 13.33 3.53 -15.32
CA THR A 121 13.59 3.17 -16.73
C THR A 121 13.11 1.75 -17.01
N ASP A 122 13.12 1.32 -18.29
CA ASP A 122 12.64 -0.01 -18.66
C ASP A 122 13.44 -1.11 -17.96
N LYS A 123 12.72 -2.01 -17.27
CA LYS A 123 13.28 -3.13 -16.48
C LYS A 123 14.28 -2.66 -15.42
N GLU A 124 14.22 -1.39 -15.02
CA GLU A 124 15.13 -0.87 -14.01
C GLU A 124 14.85 -1.52 -12.66
N GLN A 125 15.87 -2.11 -12.08
CA GLN A 125 15.83 -2.55 -10.70
C GLN A 125 16.38 -1.43 -9.81
N ARG A 126 15.57 -0.39 -9.55
CA ARG A 126 15.93 0.52 -8.46
C ARG A 126 15.65 -0.18 -7.15
N ARG A 127 16.74 -0.60 -6.53
CA ARG A 127 16.75 -1.03 -5.14
C ARG A 127 16.13 0.09 -4.32
N VAL A 128 15.06 -0.21 -3.59
CA VAL A 128 14.42 0.78 -2.73
C VAL A 128 15.46 1.16 -1.69
N VAL A 129 16.12 2.31 -1.85
CA VAL A 129 17.09 2.85 -0.88
C VAL A 129 16.40 3.38 0.39
N GLY A 130 15.07 3.24 0.47
CA GLY A 130 14.31 3.51 1.68
C GLY A 130 14.30 2.28 2.60
N ARG A 131 15.16 2.29 3.62
CA ARG A 131 14.84 1.62 4.89
C ARG A 131 13.50 2.19 5.34
N HIS A 132 12.43 1.40 5.32
CA HIS A 132 11.28 1.73 6.14
C HIS A 132 11.63 1.20 7.53
N ASP A 133 12.08 2.10 8.39
CA ASP A 133 12.33 1.78 9.78
C ASP A 133 10.98 1.84 10.50
N HIS A 134 10.56 0.74 11.10
CA HIS A 134 9.66 0.83 12.23
C HIS A 134 10.52 1.28 13.40
N GLY A 135 10.76 2.59 13.46
CA GLY A 135 11.45 3.20 14.59
C GLY A 135 10.68 2.84 15.84
N LEU A 136 11.14 1.82 16.56
CA LEU A 136 10.77 1.64 17.94
C LEU A 136 11.35 2.87 18.65
N SER A 137 10.51 3.88 18.89
CA SER A 137 10.88 5.13 19.54
C SER A 137 11.35 4.98 21.00
N THR A 138 11.64 3.75 21.43
CA THR A 138 12.14 3.43 22.75
C THR A 138 13.29 2.44 22.62
N ALA A 139 14.39 2.86 22.01
CA ALA A 139 15.68 2.62 22.67
C ALA A 139 15.69 3.50 23.93
N ASP A 140 14.78 3.18 24.86
CA ASP A 140 14.83 3.70 26.20
C ASP A 140 16.17 3.19 26.72
N ASN A 141 17.04 4.15 27.00
CA ASN A 141 18.31 3.96 27.65
C ASN A 141 18.02 3.38 29.03
N HIS A 142 17.66 2.11 29.08
CA HIS A 142 17.38 1.43 30.31
C HIS A 142 18.74 0.99 30.87
N VAL A 143 19.11 1.62 31.96
CA VAL A 143 20.29 1.26 32.72
C VAL A 143 19.91 0.04 33.55
N HIS A 144 20.62 -1.08 33.36
CA HIS A 144 20.57 -2.17 34.32
C HIS A 144 21.31 -1.74 35.59
N GLY A 145 20.60 -1.08 36.49
CA GLY A 145 21.08 -0.83 37.85
C GLY A 145 21.07 -2.14 38.63
N VAL A 146 22.18 -2.89 38.61
CA VAL A 146 22.34 -4.03 39.51
C VAL A 146 22.66 -3.47 40.89
N SER A 147 21.63 -3.32 41.73
CA SER A 147 21.82 -3.07 43.16
C SER A 147 22.21 -4.38 43.84
N THR A 148 23.49 -4.77 43.79
CA THR A 148 23.97 -5.79 44.71
C THR A 148 24.18 -5.15 46.07
N THR A 149 23.10 -5.07 46.86
CA THR A 149 23.21 -4.96 48.31
C THR A 149 23.67 -6.31 48.85
N GLY A 150 24.91 -6.67 48.50
CA GLY A 150 25.57 -7.87 48.97
C GLY A 150 26.22 -7.58 50.31
N ILE A 151 25.59 -8.00 51.41
CA ILE A 151 26.30 -8.24 52.65
C ILE A 151 27.30 -9.35 52.33
N HIS A 152 28.59 -9.05 52.36
CA HIS A 152 29.61 -10.10 52.40
C HIS A 152 30.25 -10.09 53.78
N SER A 153 30.45 -11.27 54.35
CA SER A 153 31.17 -11.45 55.61
C SER A 153 32.64 -11.73 55.30
N HIS A 154 33.53 -11.11 56.07
CA HIS A 154 34.91 -11.55 56.13
C HIS A 154 35.01 -12.65 57.18
N GLU A 155 35.31 -13.87 56.78
CA GLU A 155 35.80 -14.91 57.70
C GLU A 155 37.29 -14.64 57.90
N TYR A 156 37.66 -14.04 59.04
CA TYR A 156 39.06 -13.91 59.42
C TYR A 156 39.58 -15.30 59.79
N ARG A 157 40.20 -16.00 58.84
CA ARG A 157 41.04 -17.15 59.15
C ARG A 157 42.42 -16.63 59.50
N SER A 158 42.76 -16.57 60.79
CA SER A 158 44.18 -16.58 61.16
C SER A 158 44.71 -17.94 60.72
N THR A 159 45.55 -17.97 59.69
CA THR A 159 46.29 -19.19 59.30
C THR A 159 47.35 -19.59 60.33
N ASP A 160 47.45 -18.86 61.43
CA ASP A 160 48.30 -19.21 62.56
C ASP A 160 47.62 -20.27 63.42
N ASN A 161 47.74 -21.53 62.96
CA ASN A 161 47.72 -22.70 63.85
C ASN A 161 49.08 -22.87 64.57
N GLY A 162 49.95 -21.85 64.51
CA GLY A 162 51.16 -21.77 65.32
C GLY A 162 50.84 -21.22 66.71
N PRO A 163 51.59 -21.60 67.75
CA PRO A 163 51.48 -20.95 69.06
C PRO A 163 51.66 -19.45 68.85
N LEU A 164 50.64 -18.68 69.24
CA LEU A 164 50.65 -17.23 69.20
C LEU A 164 51.86 -16.76 70.00
N HIS A 165 52.92 -16.36 69.28
CA HIS A 165 53.96 -15.54 69.85
C HIS A 165 53.36 -14.15 69.98
N ASP A 166 52.57 -13.96 71.04
CA ASP A 166 52.13 -12.65 71.47
C ASP A 166 53.39 -11.80 71.58
N ASN A 167 53.48 -10.79 70.72
CA ASN A 167 54.53 -9.80 70.77
C ASN A 167 54.35 -9.03 72.10
N GLY A 168 55.00 -9.54 73.15
CA GLY A 168 54.91 -9.05 74.54
C GLY A 168 55.44 -7.62 74.74
N SER A 169 55.66 -6.87 73.66
CA SER A 169 56.11 -5.49 73.71
C SER A 169 54.97 -4.46 73.74
N ASN A 170 53.69 -4.85 73.68
CA ASN A 170 52.56 -3.89 73.65
C ASN A 170 51.49 -4.05 74.74
N PHE A 171 51.75 -4.83 75.79
CA PHE A 171 50.95 -4.83 77.02
C PHE A 171 51.84 -4.63 78.25
N ILE A 172 52.45 -3.44 78.36
CA ILE A 172 52.94 -2.95 79.65
C ILE A 172 51.75 -2.28 80.35
N GLY A 173 51.07 -3.03 81.20
CA GLY A 173 50.00 -2.47 82.03
C GLY A 173 49.18 -3.51 82.78
N GLY A 174 49.71 -4.00 83.91
CA GLY A 174 48.91 -4.47 85.04
C GLY A 174 48.30 -5.87 84.93
N ALA A 175 48.91 -6.81 85.64
CA ALA A 175 48.29 -8.08 85.99
C ALA A 175 46.93 -7.84 86.66
N GLY A 176 45.87 -8.46 86.12
CA GLY A 176 44.58 -8.56 86.78
C GLY A 176 43.44 -7.86 86.05
N ARG A 177 43.04 -8.42 84.90
CA ARG A 177 41.65 -8.47 84.44
C ARG A 177 41.62 -9.38 83.22
N PHE A 178 40.85 -10.46 83.28
CA PHE A 178 40.38 -11.13 82.06
C PHE A 178 39.60 -10.08 81.28
N GLY A 179 40.29 -9.47 80.32
CA GLY A 179 39.73 -8.49 79.41
C GLY A 179 38.60 -9.17 78.68
N GLN A 180 37.39 -8.66 78.90
CA GLN A 180 36.26 -8.79 78.00
C GLN A 180 36.81 -8.80 76.57
N VAL A 181 36.58 -9.89 75.84
CA VAL A 181 36.87 -9.95 74.40
C VAL A 181 35.93 -8.94 73.76
N GLY A 182 36.36 -7.68 73.74
CA GLY A 182 35.72 -6.66 72.94
C GLY A 182 35.80 -7.17 71.52
N THR A 183 34.65 -7.45 70.92
CA THR A 183 34.53 -7.50 69.48
C THR A 183 35.05 -6.16 68.97
N LYS A 184 36.32 -6.12 68.58
CA LYS A 184 36.81 -5.05 67.72
C LYS A 184 36.09 -5.25 66.40
N THR A 185 34.90 -4.66 66.28
CA THR A 185 34.48 -4.12 65.01
C THR A 185 35.60 -3.17 64.62
N SER A 186 36.45 -3.59 63.69
CA SER A 186 37.23 -2.65 62.89
C SER A 186 36.22 -1.86 62.07
N GLY A 187 35.51 -0.94 62.74
CA GLY A 187 34.83 0.19 62.12
C GLY A 187 35.90 1.13 61.62
N GLY A 188 36.68 0.67 60.65
CA GLY A 188 37.11 1.56 59.62
C GLY A 188 35.96 1.54 58.64
N ASP A 189 35.26 2.66 58.51
CA ASP A 189 34.47 3.00 57.32
C ASP A 189 35.45 3.14 56.14
N GLY A 190 36.16 2.05 55.86
CA GLY A 190 37.10 1.89 54.79
C GLY A 190 36.27 1.94 53.53
N ASN A 191 36.11 3.16 53.03
CA ASN A 191 35.62 3.47 51.70
C ASN A 191 36.58 2.80 50.72
N HIS A 192 36.37 1.52 50.46
CA HIS A 192 37.02 0.82 49.40
C HIS A 192 36.03 0.75 48.25
N GLN A 193 36.47 1.28 47.12
CA GLN A 193 35.66 1.36 45.92
C GLN A 193 35.83 0.05 45.16
N HIS A 194 34.76 -0.73 45.03
CA HIS A 194 34.77 -1.85 44.10
C HIS A 194 34.66 -1.28 42.69
N ASN A 195 35.78 -1.31 41.95
CA ASN A 195 35.73 -1.18 40.51
C ASN A 195 35.22 -2.51 39.94
N ILE A 196 33.90 -2.69 39.93
CA ILE A 196 33.29 -3.71 39.09
C ILE A 196 33.47 -3.20 37.66
N ALA A 197 34.51 -3.67 36.98
CA ALA A 197 34.59 -3.52 35.54
C ALA A 197 33.29 -4.11 34.99
N ALA A 198 32.41 -3.25 34.48
CA ALA A 198 31.11 -3.64 33.96
C ALA A 198 31.34 -4.71 32.88
N ALA A 199 31.21 -5.97 33.26
CA ALA A 199 31.31 -7.09 32.36
C ALA A 199 30.09 -6.96 31.42
N GLY A 200 30.36 -6.51 30.20
CA GLY A 200 29.35 -6.54 29.14
C GLY A 200 28.62 -5.23 28.90
N ALA A 201 29.32 -4.09 28.91
CA ALA A 201 28.91 -3.00 28.02
C ALA A 201 29.08 -3.51 26.57
N HIS A 202 28.04 -4.13 26.03
CA HIS A 202 27.96 -4.49 24.62
C HIS A 202 27.09 -3.45 23.94
N GLY A 203 27.69 -2.68 23.04
CA GLY A 203 26.93 -1.81 22.17
C GLY A 203 26.26 -2.65 21.10
N HIS A 204 24.94 -2.56 20.98
CA HIS A 204 24.30 -2.92 19.73
C HIS A 204 24.59 -1.80 18.74
N SER A 205 25.64 -1.96 17.93
CA SER A 205 25.79 -1.13 16.73
C SER A 205 24.74 -1.60 15.73
N VAL A 206 23.58 -0.93 15.72
CA VAL A 206 22.67 -1.05 14.58
C VAL A 206 23.38 -0.34 13.45
N ALA A 207 24.00 -1.10 12.54
CA ALA A 207 24.50 -0.53 11.30
C ALA A 207 23.30 0.13 10.61
N ALA A 208 23.24 1.46 10.64
CA ALA A 208 22.13 2.21 10.07
C ALA A 208 22.00 1.98 8.55
N ALA A 209 23.04 1.44 7.93
CA ALA A 209 23.01 0.82 6.62
C ALA A 209 22.88 -0.70 6.78
N GLY A 210 21.78 -1.26 6.30
CA GLY A 210 21.75 -2.69 5.96
C GLY A 210 22.94 -2.96 5.04
N LYS A 211 23.82 -3.88 5.44
CA LYS A 211 25.00 -4.31 4.67
C LYS A 211 24.60 -4.90 3.32
N ASP A 212 23.36 -5.38 3.23
CA ASP A 212 22.80 -5.98 2.03
C ASP A 212 22.02 -4.93 1.24
N ILE A 213 22.45 -4.74 0.00
CA ILE A 213 21.79 -3.88 -0.97
C ILE A 213 20.39 -4.46 -1.20
N GLY A 214 19.33 -3.77 -0.77
CA GLY A 214 17.95 -4.29 -0.81
C GLY A 214 17.51 -4.69 -2.22
N THR A 215 16.72 -5.75 -2.36
CA THR A 215 16.09 -6.12 -3.64
C THR A 215 14.81 -5.32 -3.79
N SER A 216 14.56 -4.74 -4.97
CA SER A 216 13.28 -4.08 -5.26
C SER A 216 12.12 -5.03 -4.99
N ALA A 217 10.99 -4.52 -4.49
CA ALA A 217 9.77 -5.31 -4.46
C ALA A 217 9.48 -5.83 -5.88
N PRO A 218 9.14 -7.13 -6.05
CA PRO A 218 8.76 -7.66 -7.35
C PRO A 218 7.67 -6.79 -7.98
N TYR A 219 7.82 -6.43 -9.25
CA TYR A 219 6.86 -5.61 -9.98
C TYR A 219 6.57 -6.17 -11.37
N ILE A 220 5.44 -5.76 -11.94
CA ILE A 220 5.06 -5.99 -13.32
C ILE A 220 4.92 -4.64 -14.03
N GLN A 221 5.39 -4.54 -15.28
CA GLN A 221 5.21 -3.35 -16.10
C GLN A 221 3.90 -3.48 -16.88
N LEU A 222 2.99 -2.54 -16.68
CA LEU A 222 1.72 -2.42 -17.40
C LEU A 222 1.60 -0.98 -17.93
N LEU A 223 0.87 -0.80 -19.03
CA LEU A 223 0.59 0.52 -19.57
C LEU A 223 -0.55 1.17 -18.78
N ALA A 224 -0.28 2.27 -18.10
CA ALA A 224 -1.32 3.08 -17.50
C ALA A 224 -1.98 3.97 -18.58
N CYS A 225 -3.30 3.91 -18.67
CA CYS A 225 -4.09 4.77 -19.55
C CYS A 225 -5.15 5.54 -18.75
N GLU A 226 -5.37 6.80 -19.11
CA GLU A 226 -6.40 7.68 -18.55
C GLU A 226 -7.59 7.77 -19.50
N LYS A 227 -8.81 7.62 -18.99
CA LYS A 227 -10.05 7.83 -19.74
C LYS A 227 -10.26 9.32 -20.01
N ILE A 228 -10.30 9.73 -21.28
CA ILE A 228 -10.43 11.15 -21.67
C ILE A 228 -11.82 11.56 -22.16
N ARG A 229 -12.66 10.61 -22.55
CA ARG A 229 -14.02 10.86 -23.07
C ARG A 229 -15.05 10.07 -22.29
#